data_AF-A0A7W9C9P9-F1
#
_entry.id   AF-A0A7W9C9P9-F1
#
_cell.length_a   1.000
_cell.length_b   1.000
_cell.length_c   1.000
_cell.angle_alpha   90.00
_cell.angle_beta   90.00
_cell.angle_gamma   90.00
#
_symmetry.space_group_name_H-M   'P 1'
#
loop_
_entity.id
_entity.type
_entity.pdbx_description
1 polymer ?
#
loop_
_entity_poly.entity_id
_entity_poly.type
_entity_poly.pdbx_seq_one_letter_code
_entity_poly.pdbx_strand_id
1 'polypeptide(L)'
;MTTYMPPLLPLSIDLETKTVLKKLASARGALAELKGAAGLVPNESILINTLSLQEAKDSSAIENIITTHDDLYRSDALADRFASLAAKEVFSYARAMREGFDTVRRTGLITTNDILAMQSTLERNKAGFRKLPGTALKNDKTGEVVFTPPQSHDDILTLMTNLETFINDDDLTDLDPDVTPVSHPAITRVLG
;
A
#
# COMPACT_ATOMS: atom_id res chain seq x y z
N MET A 1 -11.84 23.71 -12.84
CA MET A 1 -11.46 22.29 -12.58
C MET A 1 -11.57 22.06 -11.10
N THR A 2 -12.31 21.05 -10.66
CA THR A 2 -12.56 20.80 -9.24
C THR A 2 -11.57 19.76 -8.73
N THR A 3 -10.63 20.21 -7.90
CA THR A 3 -9.80 19.35 -7.06
C THR A 3 -10.71 18.47 -6.19
N TYR A 4 -10.47 17.17 -6.16
CA TYR A 4 -11.17 16.28 -5.26
C TYR A 4 -10.50 16.31 -3.89
N MET A 5 -11.25 16.72 -2.86
CA MET A 5 -10.82 16.63 -1.48
C MET A 5 -11.49 15.40 -0.84
N PRO A 6 -10.73 14.40 -0.40
CA PRO A 6 -11.29 13.28 0.34
C PRO A 6 -11.94 13.77 1.65
N PRO A 7 -13.07 13.18 2.08
CA PRO A 7 -13.58 13.39 3.42
C PRO A 7 -12.60 12.84 4.46
N LEU A 8 -12.60 13.43 5.65
CA LEU A 8 -11.86 12.90 6.80
C LEU A 8 -12.53 11.61 7.31
N LEU A 9 -11.70 10.72 7.86
CA LEU A 9 -12.09 9.48 8.52
C LEU A 9 -12.40 9.76 10.02
N PRO A 10 -13.33 9.01 10.62
CA PRO A 10 -14.19 7.98 10.03
C PRO A 10 -15.23 8.55 9.06
N LEU A 11 -15.57 7.78 8.02
CA LEU A 11 -16.63 8.18 7.10
C LEU A 11 -17.99 8.06 7.77
N SER A 12 -18.88 9.03 7.54
CA SER A 12 -20.26 9.01 8.07
C SER A 12 -21.22 8.14 7.23
N ILE A 13 -20.70 7.09 6.58
CA ILE A 13 -21.48 6.13 5.79
C ILE A 13 -21.46 4.77 6.46
N ASP A 14 -22.57 4.05 6.36
CA ASP A 14 -22.65 2.67 6.82
C ASP A 14 -21.93 1.74 5.82
N LEU A 15 -20.78 1.22 6.24
CA LEU A 15 -19.97 0.27 5.47
C LEU A 15 -20.36 -1.19 5.77
N GLU A 16 -20.94 -1.47 6.94
CA GLU A 16 -21.29 -2.82 7.41
C GLU A 16 -22.66 -3.27 6.93
N THR A 17 -22.90 -3.06 5.64
CA THR A 17 -24.14 -3.53 5.02
C THR A 17 -24.23 -5.06 5.07
N LYS A 18 -25.46 -5.60 5.03
CA LYS A 18 -25.70 -7.06 4.96
C LYS A 18 -24.91 -7.76 3.85
N THR A 19 -24.68 -7.09 2.73
CA THR A 19 -23.89 -7.62 1.61
C THR A 19 -22.41 -7.72 1.98
N VAL A 20 -21.86 -6.66 2.58
CA VAL A 20 -20.46 -6.62 3.04
C VAL A 20 -20.22 -7.66 4.12
N LEU A 21 -21.06 -7.71 5.16
CA LEU A 21 -20.92 -8.67 6.27
C LEU A 21 -21.00 -10.13 5.82
N LYS A 22 -21.84 -10.45 4.83
CA LYS A 22 -21.87 -11.81 4.24
C LYS A 22 -20.57 -12.18 3.52
N LYS A 23 -19.92 -11.22 2.86
CA LYS A 23 -18.63 -11.42 2.20
C LYS A 23 -17.49 -11.49 3.21
N LEU A 24 -17.54 -10.67 4.25
CA LEU A 24 -16.60 -10.66 5.35
C LEU A 24 -16.47 -12.05 5.99
N ALA A 25 -17.58 -12.74 6.25
CA ALA A 25 -17.56 -14.08 6.84
C ALA A 25 -16.74 -15.08 6.00
N SER A 26 -16.88 -15.03 4.67
CA SER A 26 -16.12 -15.91 3.76
C SER A 26 -14.65 -15.49 3.67
N ALA A 27 -14.36 -14.19 3.65
CA ALA A 27 -13.00 -13.66 3.62
C ALA A 27 -12.22 -14.06 4.88
N ARG A 28 -12.83 -13.91 6.06
CA ARG A 28 -12.28 -14.34 7.34
C ARG A 28 -12.03 -15.83 7.41
N GLY A 29 -12.95 -16.64 6.89
CA GLY A 29 -12.75 -18.09 6.79
C GLY A 29 -11.48 -18.44 6.02
N ALA A 30 -11.28 -17.83 4.85
CA ALA A 30 -10.09 -18.04 4.03
C ALA A 30 -8.81 -17.52 4.71
N LEU A 31 -8.86 -16.34 5.34
CA LEU A 31 -7.72 -15.78 6.07
C LEU A 31 -7.32 -16.65 7.28
N ALA A 32 -8.30 -17.19 8.01
CA ALA A 32 -8.06 -18.09 9.14
C ALA A 32 -7.43 -19.41 8.69
N GLU A 33 -7.90 -19.98 7.56
CA GLU A 33 -7.31 -21.19 6.97
C GLU A 33 -5.87 -20.94 6.53
N LEU A 34 -5.60 -19.81 5.85
CA LEU A 34 -4.25 -19.42 5.46
C LEU A 34 -3.33 -19.24 6.68
N LYS A 35 -3.80 -18.54 7.72
CA LYS A 35 -3.04 -18.35 8.96
C LYS A 35 -2.72 -19.68 9.65
N GLY A 36 -3.69 -20.60 9.68
CA GLY A 36 -3.51 -21.95 10.20
C GLY A 36 -2.49 -22.77 9.41
N ALA A 37 -2.59 -22.75 8.08
CA ALA A 37 -1.67 -23.47 7.19
C ALA A 37 -0.25 -22.91 7.24
N ALA A 38 -0.10 -21.58 7.27
CA ALA A 38 1.21 -20.91 7.35
C ALA A 38 1.98 -21.29 8.62
N GLY A 39 1.28 -21.39 9.76
CA GLY A 39 1.89 -21.79 11.05
C GLY A 39 2.39 -23.25 11.10
N LEU A 40 2.05 -24.08 10.12
CA LEU A 40 2.58 -25.45 10.00
C LEU A 40 3.92 -25.51 9.26
N VAL A 41 4.34 -24.41 8.61
CA VAL A 41 5.59 -24.36 7.86
C VAL A 41 6.76 -24.13 8.81
N PRO A 42 7.76 -25.04 8.89
CA PRO A 42 8.86 -24.94 9.86
C PRO A 42 9.69 -23.67 9.75
N ASN A 43 9.71 -23.05 8.57
CA ASN A 43 10.40 -21.79 8.31
C ASN A 43 9.49 -20.81 7.56
N GLU A 44 8.70 -20.05 8.31
CA GLU A 44 7.80 -19.01 7.78
C GLU A 44 8.53 -17.96 6.92
N SER A 45 9.85 -17.75 7.13
CA SER A 45 10.61 -16.80 6.32
C SER A 45 10.67 -17.18 4.84
N ILE A 46 10.54 -18.46 4.50
CA ILE A 46 10.45 -18.92 3.10
C ILE A 46 9.16 -18.39 2.48
N LEU A 47 8.03 -18.55 3.17
CA LEU A 47 6.74 -18.04 2.69
C LEU A 47 6.77 -16.53 2.54
N ILE A 48 7.24 -15.80 3.57
CA ILE A 48 7.29 -14.34 3.55
C ILE A 48 8.16 -13.86 2.38
N ASN A 49 9.37 -14.40 2.20
CA ASN A 49 10.26 -13.96 1.12
C ASN A 49 9.67 -14.24 -0.26
N THR A 50 9.11 -15.44 -0.49
CA THR A 50 8.59 -15.82 -1.80
C THR A 50 7.27 -15.11 -2.11
N LEU A 51 6.34 -15.06 -1.16
CA LEU A 51 5.03 -14.43 -1.36
C LEU A 51 5.17 -12.91 -1.49
N SER A 52 6.01 -12.25 -0.69
CA SER A 52 6.25 -10.81 -0.84
C SER A 52 6.87 -10.46 -2.20
N LEU A 53 7.75 -11.30 -2.73
CA LEU A 53 8.34 -11.07 -4.06
C LEU A 53 7.33 -11.30 -5.19
N GLN A 54 6.46 -12.31 -5.06
CA GLN A 54 5.38 -12.56 -6.03
C GLN A 54 4.35 -11.43 -6.01
N GLU A 55 3.91 -11.01 -4.83
CA GLU A 55 3.02 -9.87 -4.66
C GLU A 55 3.64 -8.61 -5.24
N ALA A 56 4.91 -8.33 -4.93
CA ALA A 56 5.62 -7.18 -5.50
C ALA A 56 5.67 -7.21 -7.02
N LYS A 57 5.93 -8.37 -7.63
CA LYS A 57 5.93 -8.55 -9.09
C LYS A 57 4.54 -8.24 -9.67
N ASP A 58 3.50 -8.83 -9.10
CA ASP A 58 2.15 -8.74 -9.65
C ASP A 58 1.55 -7.33 -9.43
N SER A 59 1.79 -6.72 -8.27
CA SER A 59 1.43 -5.32 -8.00
C SER A 59 2.18 -4.34 -8.90
N SER A 60 3.48 -4.57 -9.14
CA SER A 60 4.28 -3.72 -10.03
C SER A 60 3.83 -3.81 -11.50
N ALA A 61 3.32 -4.97 -11.92
CA ALA A 61 2.79 -5.14 -13.28
C ALA A 61 1.56 -4.26 -13.56
N ILE A 62 0.77 -3.94 -12.53
CA ILE A 62 -0.37 -3.00 -12.65
C ILE A 62 0.12 -1.57 -12.96
N GLU A 63 1.29 -1.19 -12.47
CA GLU A 63 1.95 0.10 -12.73
C GLU A 63 2.84 0.10 -13.99
N ASN A 64 2.66 -0.87 -14.89
CA ASN A 64 3.45 -1.09 -16.11
C ASN A 64 4.94 -1.44 -15.88
N ILE A 65 5.32 -1.86 -14.67
CA ILE A 65 6.66 -2.38 -14.37
C ILE A 65 6.64 -3.89 -14.63
N ILE A 66 7.01 -4.28 -15.85
CA ILE A 66 6.94 -5.68 -16.30
C ILE A 66 8.30 -6.36 -16.10
N THR A 67 8.30 -7.46 -15.35
CA THR A 67 9.46 -8.34 -15.18
C THR A 67 9.07 -9.81 -15.25
N THR A 68 10.05 -10.71 -15.26
CA THR A 68 9.85 -12.17 -15.32
C THR A 68 10.42 -12.86 -14.10
N HIS A 69 9.95 -14.07 -13.81
CA HIS A 69 10.54 -14.88 -12.74
C HIS A 69 12.03 -15.14 -13.00
N ASP A 70 12.44 -15.40 -14.25
CA ASP A 70 13.85 -15.61 -14.61
C ASP A 70 14.70 -14.39 -14.32
N ASP A 71 14.20 -13.17 -14.58
CA ASP A 71 14.90 -11.93 -14.23
C ASP A 71 15.03 -11.76 -12.72
N LEU A 72 13.98 -12.10 -11.97
CA LEU A 72 14.02 -12.05 -10.51
C LEU A 72 15.00 -13.07 -9.92
N TYR A 73 15.01 -14.31 -10.42
CA TYR A 73 15.91 -15.37 -9.96
C TYR A 73 17.37 -15.17 -10.37
N ARG A 74 17.63 -14.50 -11.51
CA ARG A 74 18.99 -14.11 -11.91
C ARG A 74 19.53 -12.91 -11.14
N SER A 75 18.67 -12.21 -10.41
CA SER A 75 19.06 -11.06 -9.61
C SER A 75 19.54 -11.51 -8.22
N ASP A 76 20.55 -10.82 -7.72
CA ASP A 76 21.08 -10.94 -6.36
C ASP A 76 20.89 -9.61 -5.64
N ALA A 77 19.83 -9.55 -4.83
CA ALA A 77 19.49 -8.36 -4.05
C ALA A 77 20.53 -8.03 -2.98
N LEU A 78 21.27 -9.02 -2.45
CA LEU A 78 22.30 -8.79 -1.43
C LEU A 78 23.55 -8.15 -2.06
N ALA A 79 23.87 -8.51 -3.30
CA ALA A 79 24.98 -7.95 -4.06
C ALA A 79 24.62 -6.68 -4.86
N ASP A 80 23.38 -6.15 -4.76
CA ASP A 80 22.83 -5.06 -5.60
C ASP A 80 22.98 -5.34 -7.12
N ARG A 81 22.90 -6.61 -7.54
CA ARG A 81 23.03 -7.04 -8.94
C ARG A 81 21.68 -7.48 -9.47
N PHE A 82 21.11 -6.72 -10.40
CA PHE A 82 19.79 -7.02 -10.97
C PHE A 82 19.87 -7.31 -12.47
N ALA A 83 19.05 -8.23 -12.93
CA ALA A 83 18.95 -8.59 -14.35
C ALA A 83 18.35 -7.45 -15.20
N SER A 84 17.52 -6.59 -14.58
CA SER A 84 16.90 -5.43 -15.23
C SER A 84 16.51 -4.34 -14.21
N LEU A 85 16.19 -3.14 -14.71
CA LEU A 85 15.65 -2.06 -13.86
C LEU A 85 14.29 -2.44 -13.26
N ALA A 86 13.41 -3.07 -14.05
CA ALA A 86 12.12 -3.57 -13.57
C ALA A 86 12.28 -4.62 -12.45
N ALA A 87 13.26 -5.53 -12.57
CA ALA A 87 13.59 -6.45 -11.49
C ALA A 87 14.05 -5.68 -10.23
N LYS A 88 14.89 -4.66 -10.38
CA LYS A 88 15.34 -3.81 -9.28
C LYS A 88 14.18 -3.10 -8.57
N GLU A 89 13.20 -2.59 -9.31
CA GLU A 89 12.00 -1.95 -8.77
C GLU A 89 11.15 -2.96 -8.00
N VAL A 90 10.90 -4.15 -8.54
CA VAL A 90 10.17 -5.23 -7.85
C VAL A 90 10.86 -5.64 -6.54
N PHE A 91 12.19 -5.77 -6.52
CA PHE A 91 12.92 -6.04 -5.28
C PHE A 91 12.86 -4.88 -4.29
N SER A 92 12.84 -3.62 -4.77
CA SER A 92 12.70 -2.43 -3.91
C SER A 92 11.31 -2.40 -3.26
N TYR A 93 10.26 -2.78 -4.00
CA TYR A 93 8.90 -2.95 -3.47
C TYR A 93 8.83 -4.05 -2.41
N ALA A 94 9.33 -5.26 -2.71
CA ALA A 94 9.33 -6.37 -1.75
C ALA A 94 10.09 -6.01 -0.46
N ARG A 95 11.18 -5.25 -0.59
CA ARG A 95 11.95 -4.73 0.55
C ARG A 95 11.16 -3.71 1.36
N ALA A 96 10.54 -2.71 0.71
CA ALA A 96 9.75 -1.69 1.40
C ALA A 96 8.58 -2.32 2.18
N MET A 97 7.87 -3.28 1.58
CA MET A 97 6.81 -4.02 2.25
C MET A 97 7.31 -4.74 3.50
N ARG A 98 8.46 -5.43 3.41
CA ARG A 98 9.05 -6.14 4.54
C ARG A 98 9.49 -5.21 5.65
N GLU A 99 10.15 -4.10 5.32
CA GLU A 99 10.57 -3.08 6.30
C GLU A 99 9.36 -2.48 7.03
N GLY A 100 8.26 -2.23 6.31
CA GLY A 100 6.98 -1.82 6.89
C GLY A 100 6.41 -2.86 7.85
N PHE A 101 6.30 -4.11 7.40
CA PHE A 101 5.81 -5.23 8.22
C PHE A 101 6.62 -5.42 9.51
N ASP A 102 7.96 -5.45 9.39
CA ASP A 102 8.86 -5.63 10.53
C ASP A 102 8.72 -4.46 11.52
N THR A 103 8.49 -3.24 11.01
CA THR A 103 8.24 -2.06 11.84
C THR A 103 6.93 -2.18 12.60
N VAL A 104 5.82 -2.48 11.92
CA VAL A 104 4.51 -2.68 12.56
C VAL A 104 4.54 -3.80 13.57
N ARG A 105 5.22 -4.92 13.28
CA ARG A 105 5.39 -6.02 14.24
C ARG A 105 6.11 -5.60 15.52
N ARG A 106 7.02 -4.62 15.43
CA ARG A 106 7.81 -4.13 16.57
C ARG A 106 7.09 -3.03 17.34
N THR A 107 6.41 -2.12 16.66
CA THR A 107 5.79 -0.93 17.26
C THR A 107 4.33 -1.12 17.61
N GLY A 108 3.64 -2.02 16.90
CA GLY A 108 2.18 -2.14 16.94
C GLY A 108 1.44 -1.02 16.22
N LEU A 109 2.14 -0.14 15.49
CA LEU A 109 1.59 1.08 14.90
C LEU A 109 2.02 1.23 13.44
N ILE A 110 1.17 1.87 12.64
CA ILE A 110 1.47 2.33 11.27
C ILE A 110 1.47 3.86 11.27
N THR A 111 2.65 4.47 11.21
CA THR A 111 2.77 5.94 11.21
C THR A 111 3.03 6.49 9.80
N THR A 112 2.77 7.77 9.63
CA THR A 112 3.15 8.55 8.45
C THR A 112 4.65 8.47 8.18
N ASN A 113 5.47 8.42 9.22
CA ASN A 113 6.92 8.25 9.07
C ASN A 113 7.28 6.88 8.51
N ASP A 114 6.55 5.82 8.89
CA ASP A 114 6.75 4.48 8.35
C ASP A 114 6.37 4.44 6.87
N ILE A 115 5.26 5.08 6.48
CA ILE A 115 4.84 5.24 5.08
C ILE A 115 5.91 5.96 4.27
N LEU A 116 6.48 7.06 4.80
CA LEU A 116 7.55 7.80 4.14
C LEU A 116 8.85 7.00 4.04
N ALA A 117 9.19 6.19 5.06
CA ALA A 117 10.34 5.31 5.02
C ALA A 117 10.18 4.23 3.94
N MET A 118 9.00 3.60 3.87
CA MET A 118 8.67 2.63 2.82
C MET A 118 8.72 3.25 1.43
N GLN A 119 8.13 4.44 1.24
CA GLN A 119 8.19 5.19 -0.01
C GLN A 119 9.64 5.49 -0.39
N SER A 120 10.48 5.86 0.57
CA SER A 120 11.90 6.13 0.34
C SER A 120 12.67 4.89 -0.13
N THR A 121 12.35 3.73 0.43
CA THR A 121 12.92 2.44 -0.01
C THR A 121 12.44 2.07 -1.42
N LEU A 122 11.15 2.24 -1.71
CA LEU A 122 10.54 1.94 -3.00
C LEU A 122 11.13 2.81 -4.12
N GLU A 123 11.07 4.13 -3.93
CA GLU A 123 11.48 5.14 -4.93
C GLU A 123 12.99 5.43 -4.91
N ARG A 124 13.70 4.86 -3.92
CA ARG A 124 15.15 5.03 -3.71
C ARG A 124 15.58 6.50 -3.62
N ASN A 125 14.70 7.33 -3.09
CA ASN A 125 14.89 8.77 -2.89
C ASN A 125 14.23 9.21 -1.59
N LYS A 126 14.38 10.47 -1.19
CA LYS A 126 13.71 11.05 0.00
C LYS A 126 12.77 12.18 -0.39
N ALA A 127 11.93 11.94 -1.40
CA ALA A 127 11.01 12.96 -1.91
C ALA A 127 10.02 13.43 -0.84
N GLY A 128 9.56 12.50 0.02
CA GLY A 128 8.51 12.79 0.99
C GLY A 128 7.16 13.01 0.32
N PHE A 129 6.22 13.61 1.03
CA PHE A 129 4.97 14.05 0.42
C PHE A 129 5.19 15.18 -0.58
N ARG A 130 4.35 15.19 -1.62
CA ARG A 130 4.32 16.26 -2.62
C ARG A 130 4.16 17.63 -1.97
N LYS A 131 4.90 18.59 -2.52
CA LYS A 131 4.86 20.01 -2.12
C LYS A 131 4.40 20.95 -3.23
N LEU A 132 4.58 20.53 -4.48
CA LEU A 132 4.23 21.32 -5.64
C LEU A 132 2.89 20.83 -6.23
N PRO A 133 2.02 21.75 -6.68
CA PRO A 133 0.81 21.40 -7.40
C PRO A 133 1.13 20.93 -8.83
N GLY A 134 0.14 20.35 -9.51
CA GLY A 134 0.22 19.93 -10.91
C GLY A 134 -0.05 18.45 -11.14
N THR A 135 -0.07 17.64 -10.08
CA THR A 135 -0.39 16.21 -10.17
C THR A 135 -1.85 16.04 -10.57
N ALA A 136 -2.10 15.31 -11.65
CA ALA A 136 -3.43 14.97 -12.14
C ALA A 136 -3.39 13.64 -12.88
N LEU A 137 -4.42 12.81 -12.70
CA LEU A 137 -4.65 11.64 -13.52
C LEU A 137 -5.26 12.07 -14.84
N LYS A 138 -4.62 11.72 -15.94
CA LYS A 138 -5.10 12.00 -17.28
C LYS A 138 -5.38 10.70 -18.02
N ASN A 139 -6.34 10.75 -18.94
CA ASN A 139 -6.53 9.70 -19.91
C ASN A 139 -5.44 9.86 -20.99
N ASP A 140 -4.57 8.86 -21.13
CA ASP A 140 -3.43 8.93 -22.05
C ASP A 140 -3.84 9.08 -23.53
N LYS A 141 -5.05 8.63 -23.90
CA LYS A 141 -5.54 8.71 -25.29
C LYS A 141 -6.17 10.06 -25.62
N THR A 142 -6.85 10.70 -24.65
CA THR A 142 -7.61 11.94 -24.88
C THR A 142 -6.96 13.18 -24.29
N GLY A 143 -6.00 13.01 -23.37
CA GLY A 143 -5.40 14.09 -22.58
C GLY A 143 -6.33 14.68 -21.51
N GLU A 144 -7.56 14.16 -21.40
CA GLU A 144 -8.56 14.63 -20.44
C GLU A 144 -8.14 14.32 -19.00
N VAL A 145 -8.29 15.29 -18.11
CA VAL A 145 -8.06 15.09 -16.68
C VAL A 145 -9.23 14.31 -16.09
N VAL A 146 -8.96 13.07 -15.67
CA VAL A 146 -9.93 12.16 -15.04
C VAL A 146 -10.08 12.48 -13.55
N PHE A 147 -8.97 12.84 -12.89
CA PHE A 147 -8.95 13.07 -11.44
C PHE A 147 -7.83 14.04 -11.05
N THR A 148 -8.10 14.92 -10.09
CA THR A 148 -7.09 15.83 -9.52
C THR A 148 -7.05 15.62 -8.00
N PRO A 149 -5.96 15.03 -7.44
CA PRO A 149 -5.79 14.85 -6.00
C PRO A 149 -5.62 16.20 -5.28
N PRO A 150 -5.58 16.22 -3.93
CA PRO A 150 -5.16 17.38 -3.16
C PRO A 150 -3.82 17.95 -3.66
N GLN A 151 -3.80 19.27 -3.81
CA GLN A 151 -2.69 20.01 -4.44
C GLN A 151 -1.85 20.78 -3.43
N SER A 152 -2.39 21.09 -2.24
CA SER A 152 -1.66 21.74 -1.16
C SER A 152 -0.90 20.71 -0.33
N HIS A 153 0.32 21.07 0.08
CA HIS A 153 1.09 20.28 1.02
C HIS A 153 0.37 20.12 2.37
N ASP A 154 -0.26 21.21 2.86
CA ASP A 154 -0.95 21.20 4.16
C ASP A 154 -2.20 20.32 4.13
N ASP A 155 -2.92 20.28 3.01
CA ASP A 155 -4.06 19.39 2.82
C ASP A 155 -3.60 17.92 2.86
N ILE A 156 -2.49 17.61 2.19
CA ILE A 156 -1.90 16.26 2.18
C ILE A 156 -1.50 15.87 3.61
N LEU A 157 -0.80 16.74 4.34
CA LEU A 157 -0.40 16.46 5.72
C LEU A 157 -1.61 16.25 6.63
N THR A 158 -2.66 17.06 6.48
CA THR A 158 -3.90 16.93 7.25
C THR A 158 -4.56 15.58 6.99
N LEU A 159 -4.67 15.17 5.73
CA LEU A 159 -5.27 13.89 5.33
C LEU A 159 -4.43 12.70 5.80
N MET A 160 -3.11 12.76 5.68
CA MET A 160 -2.22 11.68 6.12
C MET A 160 -2.18 11.56 7.64
N THR A 161 -2.23 12.68 8.37
CA THR A 161 -2.36 12.68 9.84
C THR A 161 -3.69 12.07 10.26
N ASN A 162 -4.79 12.44 9.60
CA ASN A 162 -6.10 11.85 9.87
C ASN A 162 -6.14 10.34 9.59
N LEU A 163 -5.49 9.88 8.52
CA LEU A 163 -5.33 8.46 8.22
C LEU A 163 -4.52 7.74 9.30
N GLU A 164 -3.40 8.31 9.73
CA GLU A 164 -2.58 7.75 10.80
C GLU A 164 -3.37 7.63 12.10
N THR A 165 -4.10 8.66 12.52
CA THR A 165 -4.95 8.58 13.71
C THR A 165 -6.00 7.48 13.53
N PHE A 166 -6.69 7.45 12.39
CA PHE A 166 -7.76 6.48 12.14
C PHE A 166 -7.30 5.02 12.13
N ILE A 167 -6.11 4.72 11.59
CA ILE A 167 -5.58 3.35 11.53
C ILE A 167 -5.16 2.85 12.92
N ASN A 168 -4.71 3.74 13.80
CA ASN A 168 -4.09 3.36 15.08
C ASN A 168 -4.99 3.59 16.31
N ASP A 169 -6.14 4.23 16.16
CA ASP A 169 -7.06 4.55 17.25
C ASP A 169 -8.38 3.79 17.08
N ASP A 170 -8.44 2.62 17.74
CA ASP A 170 -9.61 1.73 17.75
C ASP A 170 -10.86 2.38 18.37
N ASP A 171 -10.73 3.48 19.12
CA ASP A 171 -11.87 4.17 19.74
C ASP A 171 -12.61 5.09 18.74
N LEU A 172 -12.03 5.37 17.56
CA LEU A 172 -12.63 6.24 16.55
C LEU A 172 -13.77 5.59 15.77
N THR A 173 -13.82 4.25 15.74
CA THR A 173 -14.88 3.53 15.02
C THR A 173 -15.08 2.13 15.60
N ASP A 174 -16.33 1.67 15.61
CA ASP A 174 -16.70 0.29 15.92
C ASP A 174 -16.67 -0.63 14.69
N LEU A 175 -16.24 -0.11 13.53
CA LEU A 175 -16.13 -0.88 12.30
C LEU A 175 -15.18 -2.06 12.47
N ASP A 176 -15.56 -3.17 11.88
CA ASP A 176 -14.71 -4.32 11.76
C ASP A 176 -13.38 -3.97 11.05
N PRO A 177 -12.20 -4.35 11.60
CA PRO A 177 -10.91 -4.03 10.98
C PRO A 177 -10.76 -4.54 9.53
N ASP A 178 -11.42 -5.64 9.18
CA ASP A 178 -11.39 -6.20 7.82
C ASP A 178 -12.36 -5.48 6.85
N VAL A 179 -13.27 -4.65 7.39
CA VAL A 179 -14.19 -3.77 6.63
C VAL A 179 -13.66 -2.34 6.57
N THR A 180 -12.77 -1.98 7.49
CA THR A 180 -12.22 -0.64 7.64
C THR A 180 -11.47 -0.22 6.36
N PRO A 181 -11.93 0.84 5.65
CA PRO A 181 -11.34 1.24 4.38
C PRO A 181 -10.05 2.01 4.63
N VAL A 182 -8.94 1.29 4.73
CA VAL A 182 -7.59 1.89 4.82
C VAL A 182 -7.06 2.35 3.45
N SER A 183 -7.69 1.90 2.35
CA SER A 183 -7.32 2.24 0.98
C SER A 183 -8.47 2.97 0.27
N HIS A 184 -8.66 4.26 0.57
CA HIS A 184 -9.43 5.14 -0.30
C HIS A 184 -8.59 5.45 -1.55
N PRO A 185 -9.13 5.50 -2.79
CA PRO A 185 -8.34 5.75 -4.02
C PRO A 185 -7.52 7.05 -3.99
N ALA A 186 -7.87 7.97 -3.10
CA ALA A 186 -7.09 9.16 -2.83
C ALA A 186 -5.74 8.86 -2.15
N ILE A 187 -5.68 7.91 -1.21
CA ILE A 187 -4.46 7.54 -0.46
C ILE A 187 -3.44 6.88 -1.39
N THR A 188 -3.90 6.00 -2.29
CA THR A 188 -3.04 5.27 -3.25
C THR A 188 -2.27 6.20 -4.21
N ARG A 189 -2.67 7.48 -4.32
CA ARG A 189 -2.07 8.45 -5.26
C ARG A 189 -1.65 9.77 -4.61
N VAL A 190 -1.56 9.79 -3.27
CA VAL A 190 -0.95 10.91 -2.52
C VAL A 190 0.58 10.88 -2.61
N LEU A 191 1.16 9.71 -2.85
CA LEU A 191 2.62 9.46 -2.84
C LEU A 191 3.32 9.59 -4.20
N GLY A 192 2.59 9.79 -5.30
CA GLY A 192 3.14 10.08 -6.63
C GLY A 192 3.01 11.55 -6.98
#